data_AF-A0A0N8NLW4-F1
#
_entry.id   AF-A0A0N8NLW4-F1
#
_cell.length_a   1.000
_cell.length_b   1.000
_cell.length_c   1.000
_cell.angle_alpha   90.00
_cell.angle_beta   90.00
_cell.angle_gamma   90.00
#
_symmetry.space_group_name_H-M   'P 1'
#
loop_
_entity.id
_entity.type
_entity.pdbx_description
1 polymer ?
#
loop_
_entity_poly.entity_id
_entity_poly.type
_entity_poly.pdbx_seq_one_letter_code
_entity_poly.pdbx_strand_id
1 'polypeptide(L)' 'MKKFNKYIYFGMFLNGLWLISNRFNLLPDFIEGLCVGAGVTFILIGMYAENHVISELRNYKKSLLNRVFGK' A
#
# COMPACT_ATOMS: atom_id res chain seq x y z
N MET A 1 -3.30 6.40 -20.94
CA MET A 1 -3.62 5.25 -20.05
C MET A 1 -3.39 5.70 -18.61
N LYS A 2 -4.42 5.71 -17.76
CA LYS A 2 -4.27 6.08 -16.34
C LYS A 2 -3.21 5.15 -15.73
N LYS A 3 -2.16 5.75 -15.18
CA LYS A 3 -1.00 5.04 -14.62
C LYS A 3 -1.50 4.34 -13.35
N PHE A 4 -1.95 3.09 -13.48
CA PHE A 4 -2.42 2.30 -12.35
C PHE A 4 -1.41 2.38 -11.22
N ASN A 5 -1.85 2.87 -10.07
CA ASN A 5 -0.96 3.12 -8.96
C ASN A 5 -0.51 1.78 -8.38
N LYS A 6 0.81 1.50 -8.40
CA LYS A 6 1.39 0.22 -7.93
C LYS A 6 0.93 -0.14 -6.51
N TYR A 7 0.65 0.86 -5.68
CA TYR A 7 0.13 0.68 -4.33
C TYR A 7 -1.28 0.09 -4.30
N ILE A 8 -2.20 0.55 -5.16
CA ILE A 8 -3.55 -0.01 -5.27
C ILE A 8 -3.48 -1.45 -5.76
N TYR A 9 -2.65 -1.72 -6.78
CA TYR A 9 -2.45 -3.06 -7.29
C TYR A 9 -1.91 -4.02 -6.22
N PHE A 10 -0.94 -3.56 -5.42
CA PHE A 10 -0.39 -4.35 -4.33
C PHE A 10 -1.42 -4.61 -3.21
N GLY A 11 -2.22 -3.61 -2.87
CA GLY A 11 -3.29 -3.76 -1.87
C GLY A 11 -4.43 -4.67 -2.34
N MET A 12 -4.79 -4.63 -3.63
CA MET A 12 -5.72 -5.59 -4.24
C MET A 12 -5.15 -7.00 -4.26
N PHE A 13 -3.86 -7.16 -4.58
CA PHE A 13 -3.19 -8.46 -4.56
C PHE A 13 -3.20 -9.08 -3.16
N LEU A 14 -2.86 -8.30 -2.12
CA LEU A 14 -2.92 -8.75 -0.72
C LEU A 14 -4.34 -9.16 -0.30
N ASN A 15 -5.36 -8.38 -0.65
CA ASN A 15 -6.75 -8.74 -0.36
C ASN A 15 -7.22 -9.98 -1.14
N GLY A 16 -6.77 -10.16 -2.39
CA GLY A 16 -7.05 -11.36 -3.17
C GLY A 16 -6.39 -12.60 -2.56
N LEU A 17 -5.14 -12.47 -2.11
CA LEU A 17 -4.42 -13.54 -1.41
C LEU A 17 -5.11 -13.93 -0.10
N TRP A 18 -5.62 -12.93 0.64
CA TRP A 18 -6.43 -13.14 1.82
C TRP A 18 -7.71 -13.93 1.51
N LEU A 19 -8.47 -13.53 0.48
CA LEU A 19 -9.69 -14.24 0.08
C LEU A 19 -9.44 -15.73 -0.24
N ILE A 20 -8.30 -16.03 -0.87
CA ILE A 20 -7.89 -17.40 -1.15
C ILE A 20 -7.49 -18.10 0.15
N SER A 21 -6.67 -17.48 0.99
CA SER A 21 -6.25 -18.08 2.27
C SER A 21 -7.42 -18.38 3.19
N ASN A 22 -8.36 -17.45 3.33
CA ASN A 22 -9.56 -17.62 4.14
C ASN A 22 -10.40 -18.82 3.66
N ARG A 23 -10.55 -18.98 2.34
CA ARG A 23 -11.31 -20.10 1.76
C ARG A 23 -10.64 -21.46 2.03
N PHE A 24 -9.31 -21.50 2.02
CA PHE A 24 -8.55 -22.73 2.22
C PHE A 24 -8.05 -22.93 3.65
N ASN A 25 -8.36 -22.02 4.60
CA ASN A 25 -7.83 -22.00 5.96
C ASN A 25 -6.29 -22.18 6.00
N LEU A 26 -5.60 -21.54 5.05
CA LEU A 26 -4.16 -21.71 4.84
C LEU A 26 -3.31 -20.95 5.85
N LEU A 27 -3.83 -19.86 6.40
CA LEU A 27 -3.12 -18.94 7.27
C LEU A 27 -3.79 -18.86 8.63
N PRO A 28 -3.02 -18.65 9.71
CA PRO A 28 -3.57 -18.31 11.02
C PRO A 28 -4.40 -17.02 10.94
N ASP A 29 -5.50 -16.94 11.69
CA ASP A 29 -6.39 -15.77 11.78
C ASP A 29 -5.64 -14.43 11.95
N PHE A 30 -4.55 -14.44 12.72
CA PHE A 30 -3.72 -13.26 12.94
C PHE A 30 -3.04 -12.75 11.65
N ILE A 31 -2.54 -13.67 10.82
CA ILE A 31 -1.86 -13.33 9.55
C ILE A 31 -2.88 -12.89 8.50
N GLU A 32 -4.08 -13.48 8.51
CA GLU A 32 -5.19 -13.03 7.68
C GLU A 32 -5.62 -11.61 8.02
N GLY A 33 -5.84 -11.31 9.31
CA GLY A 33 -6.16 -9.95 9.76
C GLY A 33 -5.10 -8.92 9.38
N LEU A 34 -3.82 -9.29 9.49
CA LEU A 34 -2.71 -8.45 9.01
C LEU A 34 -2.72 -8.26 7.49
N CYS A 35 -3.00 -9.30 6.69
CA CYS A 35 -3.10 -9.19 5.24
C CYS A 35 -4.23 -8.25 4.80
N VAL A 36 -5.40 -8.37 5.42
CA VAL A 36 -6.54 -7.47 5.15
C VAL A 36 -6.20 -6.05 5.54
N GLY A 37 -5.72 -5.84 6.77
CA GLY A 37 -5.38 -4.50 7.27
C GLY A 37 -4.31 -3.82 6.42
N ALA A 38 -3.24 -4.55 6.09
CA ALA A 38 -2.18 -4.05 5.21
C ALA A 38 -2.69 -3.79 3.79
N GLY A 39 -3.50 -4.69 3.23
CA GLY A 39 -4.09 -4.55 1.90
C GLY A 39 -4.98 -3.30 1.78
N VAL A 40 -5.88 -3.08 2.75
CA VAL A 40 -6.72 -1.88 2.83
C VAL A 40 -5.87 -0.61 2.98
N THR A 41 -4.85 -0.65 3.84
CA THR A 41 -3.92 0.47 4.03
C THR A 41 -3.20 0.82 2.72
N PHE A 42 -2.73 -0.17 1.96
CA PHE A 42 -2.09 0.05 0.66
C PHE A 42 -3.06 0.62 -0.39
N ILE A 43 -4.32 0.20 -0.38
CA ILE A 43 -5.36 0.77 -1.25
C ILE A 43 -5.59 2.24 -0.89
N LEU A 44 -5.72 2.57 0.40
CA LEU A 44 -5.91 3.94 0.87
C LEU A 44 -4.71 4.84 0.53
N ILE A 45 -3.49 4.36 0.77
CA ILE A 45 -2.25 5.06 0.37
C ILE A 45 -2.21 5.24 -1.15
N GLY A 46 -2.60 4.22 -1.90
CA GLY A 46 -2.65 4.26 -3.36
C GLY A 46 -3.70 5.23 -3.90
N MET A 47 -4.89 5.29 -3.30
CA MET A 47 -5.92 6.28 -3.64
C MET A 47 -5.45 7.68 -3.29
N TYR A 48 -4.86 7.87 -2.11
CA TYR A 48 -4.28 9.15 -1.71
C TYR A 48 -3.20 9.61 -2.69
N ALA A 49 -2.32 8.69 -3.10
CA ALA A 49 -1.25 8.97 -4.05
C ALA A 49 -1.73 9.10 -5.52
N GLU A 50 -2.94 8.64 -5.86
CA GLU A 50 -3.54 8.89 -7.18
C GLU A 50 -4.21 10.27 -7.23
N ASN A 51 -4.82 10.69 -6.12
CA ASN A 51 -5.59 11.93 -6.02
C ASN A 51 -4.73 13.16 -5.65
N HIS A 52 -3.71 12.97 -4.81
CA HIS A 52 -2.65 13.96 -4.60
C HIS A 52 -1.48 13.67 -5.53
N VAL A 53 -0.96 14.71 -6.18
CA VAL A 53 0.19 14.60 -7.08
C VAL A 53 1.35 13.95 -6.31
N ILE A 54 1.67 12.67 -6.60
CA ILE A 54 2.81 11.93 -6.03
C ILE A 54 4.11 12.74 -6.03
N SER A 55 4.25 13.71 -6.94
CA SER A 55 5.35 14.67 -6.98
C SER A 55 5.52 15.44 -5.67
N GLU A 56 4.45 15.81 -4.98
CA GLU A 56 4.52 16.49 -3.68
C GLU A 56 5.00 15.55 -2.57
N LEU A 57 4.45 14.34 -2.49
CA LEU A 57 4.92 13.31 -1.56
C LEU A 57 6.38 12.92 -1.83
N ARG A 58 6.79 12.84 -3.10
CA ARG A 58 8.17 12.56 -3.51
C ARG A 58 9.10 13.70 -3.14
N ASN A 59 8.69 14.95 -3.36
CA ASN A 59 9.45 16.14 -2.97
C ASN A 59 9.53 16.27 -1.44
N TYR A 60 8.44 15.96 -0.72
CA TYR A 60 8.42 15.95 0.74
C TYR A 60 9.31 14.86 1.32
N LYS A 61 9.24 13.63 0.77
CA LYS A 61 10.12 12.53 1.19
C LYS A 61 11.60 12.84 0.90
N LYS A 62 11.89 13.48 -0.25
CA LYS A 62 13.24 13.96 -0.59
C LYS A 62 13.70 15.08 0.34
N SER A 63 12.81 16.01 0.69
CA SER A 63 13.07 17.10 1.65
C SER A 63 13.33 16.58 3.06
N LEU A 64 12.54 15.60 3.53
CA LEU A 64 12.75 14.95 4.83
C LEU A 64 14.06 14.17 4.87
N LEU A 65 14.39 13.39 3.83
CA LEU A 65 15.67 12.72 3.74
C LEU A 65 16.82 13.72 3.71
N ASN A 66 16.68 14.84 3.01
CA ASN A 66 17.68 15.91 3.02
C ASN A 66 17.77 16.64 4.37
N ARG A 67 16.71 16.63 5.19
CA ARG A 67 16.73 17.17 6.57
C ARG A 67 17.38 16.22 7.56
N VAL A 68 17.23 14.91 7.38
CA VAL A 68 17.70 13.88 8.32
C VAL A 68 19.11 13.41 7.97
N PHE A 69 19.41 13.24 6.68
CA PHE A 69 20.72 12.85 6.14
C PHE A 69 21.52 14.02 5.58
N GLY A 70 21.00 15.25 5.65
CA GLY A 70 21.73 16.44 5.29
C GLY A 70 22.85 16.73 6.27
N LYS A 71 24.08 16.70 5.77
CA LYS A 71 25.05 17.76 6.06
C LYS A 71 24.51 19.10 5.57
#